data_AF-A0A9J7BMP6-F1
#
_entry.id   AF-A0A9J7BMP6-F1
#
_cell.length_a   1.000
_cell.length_b   1.000
_cell.length_c   1.000
_cell.angle_alpha   90.00
_cell.angle_beta   90.00
_cell.angle_gamma   90.00
#
_symmetry.space_group_name_H-M   'P 1'
#
loop_
_entity.id
_entity.type
_entity.pdbx_description
1 polymer ?
#
loop_
_entity_poly.entity_id
_entity_poly.type
_entity_poly.pdbx_seq_one_letter_code
_entity_poly.pdbx_strand_id
1 'polypeptide(L)'
;MTTPEQAVQRCLDAYNKACAEDDARNDHSPESLARVNRAYRRAMPFLTPATIDAFLACVTHGLVLEIFTTAEAAKLLYATQIAVGSRRTAQQQSKAQQPQPVPTPLGTKGAEGAVAPPQVAQVPTPLPPGKKGAAGAVAPPQVANDKEKAHVQAMLEQILSGKTIPEAPLAPWRKAPPTPSPLTKSGFALPTAS
;
A
#
# COMPACT_ATOMS: atom_id res chain seq x y z
N MET A 1 14.46 -7.39 15.12
CA MET A 1 13.75 -6.56 14.13
C MET A 1 13.22 -7.50 13.07
N THR A 2 11.93 -7.44 12.74
CA THR A 2 11.36 -8.31 11.70
C THR A 2 11.75 -7.76 10.34
N THR A 3 12.42 -8.56 9.50
CA THR A 3 12.71 -8.15 8.12
C THR A 3 11.41 -8.14 7.30
N PRO A 4 11.32 -7.35 6.22
CA PRO A 4 10.13 -7.34 5.36
C PRO A 4 9.78 -8.73 4.82
N GLU A 5 10.78 -9.51 4.42
CA GLU A 5 10.64 -10.89 3.95
C GLU A 5 10.03 -11.80 5.03
N GLN A 6 10.51 -11.73 6.27
CA GLN A 6 9.96 -12.51 7.38
C GLN A 6 8.51 -12.13 7.70
N ALA A 7 8.15 -10.85 7.57
CA ALA A 7 6.79 -10.40 7.78
C ALA A 7 5.84 -10.92 6.70
N VAL A 8 6.26 -10.88 5.43
CA VAL A 8 5.50 -11.45 4.31
C VAL A 8 5.33 -12.96 4.50
N GLN A 9 6.40 -13.68 4.85
CA GLN A 9 6.32 -15.12 5.08
C GLN A 9 5.30 -15.46 6.17
N ARG A 10 5.30 -14.74 7.31
CA ARG A 10 4.29 -14.93 8.36
C ARG A 10 2.86 -14.69 7.89
N CYS A 11 2.64 -13.70 7.03
CA CYS A 11 1.33 -13.43 6.46
C CYS A 11 0.89 -14.55 5.51
N LEU A 12 1.81 -15.06 4.69
CA LEU A 12 1.57 -16.20 3.80
C LEU A 12 1.29 -17.49 4.57
N ASP A 13 2.05 -17.77 5.62
CA ASP A 13 1.83 -18.93 6.47
C ASP A 13 0.43 -18.91 7.10
N ALA A 14 -0.01 -17.73 7.57
CA ALA A 14 -1.36 -17.54 8.11
C ALA A 14 -2.46 -17.70 7.04
N TYR A 15 -2.21 -17.22 5.81
CA TYR A 15 -3.11 -17.39 4.68
C TYR A 15 -3.24 -18.85 4.28
N ASN A 16 -2.11 -19.53 4.04
CA ASN A 16 -2.06 -20.94 3.66
C ASN A 16 -2.70 -21.84 4.72
N LYS A 17 -2.48 -21.53 6.01
CA LYS A 17 -3.14 -22.24 7.10
C LYS A 17 -4.66 -22.09 7.04
N ALA A 18 -5.17 -20.88 6.82
CA ALA A 18 -6.60 -20.65 6.69
C ALA A 18 -7.20 -21.35 5.46
N CYS A 19 -6.48 -21.35 4.32
CA CYS A 19 -6.86 -22.13 3.14
C CYS A 19 -6.98 -23.62 3.47
N ALA A 20 -5.96 -24.20 4.10
CA ALA A 20 -5.97 -25.62 4.47
C ALA A 20 -7.12 -25.98 5.43
N GLU A 21 -7.48 -25.07 6.36
CA GLU A 21 -8.64 -25.25 7.23
C GLU A 21 -9.97 -25.19 6.46
N ASP A 22 -10.09 -24.34 5.43
CA ASP A 22 -11.27 -24.26 4.60
C ASP A 22 -11.41 -25.44 3.62
N ASP A 23 -10.30 -25.92 3.07
CA ASP A 23 -10.25 -27.13 2.25
C ASP A 23 -10.64 -28.37 3.07
N ALA A 24 -10.17 -28.46 4.32
CA ALA A 24 -10.58 -29.52 5.25
C ALA A 24 -12.08 -29.47 5.58
N ARG A 25 -12.71 -28.29 5.50
CA ARG A 25 -14.16 -28.10 5.64
C ARG A 25 -14.93 -28.38 4.34
N ASN A 26 -14.24 -28.54 3.21
CA ASN A 26 -14.82 -28.57 1.86
C ASN A 26 -15.75 -27.37 1.59
N ASP A 27 -15.41 -26.21 2.17
CA ASP A 27 -16.19 -24.97 2.08
C ASP A 27 -15.47 -23.98 1.17
N HIS A 28 -15.93 -23.90 -0.08
CA HIS A 28 -15.47 -22.94 -1.09
C HIS A 28 -16.44 -21.77 -1.27
N SER A 29 -17.27 -21.48 -0.27
CA SER A 29 -18.17 -20.33 -0.29
C SER A 29 -17.41 -19.00 -0.31
N PRO A 30 -18.04 -17.89 -0.73
CA PRO A 30 -17.43 -16.55 -0.61
C PRO A 30 -17.04 -16.19 0.84
N GLU A 31 -17.67 -16.81 1.84
CA GLU A 31 -17.31 -16.62 3.25
C GLU A 31 -15.94 -17.24 3.59
N SER A 32 -15.59 -18.35 2.95
CA SER A 32 -14.26 -18.99 3.03
C SER A 32 -13.16 -18.02 2.63
N LEU A 33 -13.28 -17.40 1.45
CA LEU A 33 -12.33 -16.39 1.00
C LEU A 33 -12.23 -15.20 2.00
N ALA A 34 -13.35 -14.77 2.57
CA ALA A 34 -13.35 -13.71 3.58
C ALA A 34 -12.63 -14.12 4.89
N ARG A 35 -12.68 -15.40 5.28
CA ARG A 35 -11.93 -15.94 6.44
C ARG A 35 -10.43 -15.96 6.15
N VAL A 36 -10.02 -16.47 5.00
CA VAL A 36 -8.62 -16.50 4.56
C VAL A 36 -8.04 -15.07 4.50
N ASN A 37 -8.74 -14.14 3.86
CA ASN A 37 -8.33 -12.73 3.79
C ASN A 37 -8.20 -12.10 5.18
N ARG A 38 -9.09 -12.43 6.11
CA ARG A 38 -9.03 -11.97 7.50
C ARG A 38 -7.82 -12.55 8.24
N ALA A 39 -7.46 -13.81 8.00
CA ALA A 39 -6.29 -14.43 8.60
C ALA A 39 -5.00 -13.72 8.18
N TYR A 40 -4.83 -13.43 6.88
CA TYR A 40 -3.70 -12.64 6.38
C TYR A 40 -3.65 -11.25 7.00
N ARG A 41 -4.77 -10.51 6.99
CA ARG A 41 -4.85 -9.16 7.57
C ARG A 41 -4.51 -9.14 9.07
N ARG A 42 -4.85 -10.20 9.81
CA ARG A 42 -4.51 -10.35 11.24
C ARG A 42 -3.03 -10.64 11.49
N ALA A 43 -2.38 -11.33 10.55
CA ALA A 43 -0.96 -11.65 10.64
C ALA A 43 -0.05 -10.47 10.23
N MET A 44 -0.61 -9.47 9.55
CA MET A 44 0.16 -8.27 9.16
C MET A 44 0.75 -7.55 10.38
N PRO A 45 1.97 -7.00 10.23
CA PRO A 45 2.56 -6.17 11.27
C PRO A 45 1.74 -4.89 11.46
N PHE A 46 1.74 -4.33 12.68
CA PHE A 46 1.17 -3.01 12.91
C PHE A 46 2.00 -1.92 12.21
N LEU A 47 1.36 -0.82 11.78
CA LEU A 47 2.04 0.33 11.18
C LEU A 47 2.74 1.14 12.28
N THR A 48 3.98 0.78 12.59
CA THR A 48 4.85 1.53 13.52
C THR A 48 6.08 2.03 12.76
N PRO A 49 6.76 3.12 13.18
CA PRO A 49 7.93 3.66 12.48
C PRO A 49 9.06 2.64 12.21
N ALA A 50 9.17 1.61 13.05
CA ALA A 50 10.15 0.53 12.95
C ALA A 50 9.72 -0.60 12.00
N THR A 51 8.43 -0.71 11.68
CA THR A 51 7.85 -1.82 10.90
C THR A 51 7.23 -1.34 9.58
N ILE A 52 7.40 -0.06 9.21
CA ILE A 52 6.83 0.51 7.98
C ILE A 52 7.19 -0.31 6.75
N ASP A 53 8.47 -0.65 6.57
CA ASP A 53 8.93 -1.36 5.38
C ASP A 53 8.34 -2.78 5.31
N ALA A 54 8.24 -3.45 6.46
CA ALA A 54 7.59 -4.76 6.57
C ALA A 54 6.08 -4.70 6.31
N PHE A 55 5.40 -3.66 6.81
CA PHE A 55 3.99 -3.41 6.52
C PHE A 55 3.75 -3.18 5.03
N LEU A 56 4.57 -2.35 4.40
CA LEU A 56 4.48 -2.05 2.97
C LEU A 56 4.62 -3.32 2.12
N ALA A 57 5.62 -4.16 2.41
CA ALA A 57 5.81 -5.43 1.73
C ALA A 57 4.61 -6.39 1.89
N CYS A 58 4.00 -6.44 3.08
CA CYS A 58 2.80 -7.26 3.30
C CYS A 58 1.59 -6.73 2.52
N VAL A 59 1.42 -5.40 2.43
CA VAL A 59 0.33 -4.77 1.68
C VAL A 59 0.50 -5.00 0.17
N THR A 60 1.70 -4.82 -0.36
CA THR A 60 1.97 -5.01 -1.79
C THR A 60 1.78 -6.48 -2.20
N HIS A 61 2.24 -7.41 -1.36
CA HIS A 61 2.00 -8.83 -1.61
C HIS A 61 0.51 -9.20 -1.44
N GLY A 62 -0.19 -8.59 -0.48
CA GLY A 62 -1.63 -8.79 -0.30
C GLY A 62 -2.46 -8.25 -1.47
N LEU A 63 -1.98 -7.24 -2.19
CA LEU A 63 -2.62 -6.73 -3.40
C LEU A 63 -2.54 -7.74 -4.56
N VAL A 64 -1.40 -8.42 -4.72
CA VAL A 64 -1.23 -9.50 -5.71
C VAL A 64 -2.15 -10.70 -5.41
N LEU A 65 -2.43 -10.94 -4.13
CA LEU A 65 -3.36 -11.97 -3.67
C LEU A 65 -4.82 -11.48 -3.63
N GLU A 66 -5.10 -10.24 -4.08
CA GLU A 66 -6.42 -9.61 -4.06
C GLU A 66 -7.10 -9.59 -2.68
N ILE A 67 -6.30 -9.60 -1.62
CA ILE A 67 -6.75 -9.51 -0.23
C ILE A 67 -7.27 -8.10 0.07
N PHE A 68 -6.73 -7.09 -0.63
CA PHE A 68 -7.14 -5.70 -0.54
C PHE A 68 -7.83 -5.26 -1.81
N THR A 69 -8.93 -4.53 -1.64
CA THR A 69 -9.49 -3.78 -2.77
C THR A 69 -8.52 -2.66 -3.16
N THR A 70 -8.50 -2.26 -4.43
CA THR A 70 -7.64 -1.17 -4.92
C THR A 70 -7.82 0.12 -4.09
N ALA A 71 -9.05 0.40 -3.64
CA ALA A 71 -9.36 1.56 -2.82
C ALA A 71 -8.81 1.46 -1.39
N GLU A 72 -8.81 0.28 -0.78
CA GLU A 72 -8.16 0.05 0.52
C GLU A 72 -6.65 0.13 0.40
N ALA A 73 -6.07 -0.53 -0.60
CA ALA A 73 -4.63 -0.52 -0.83
C ALA A 73 -4.10 0.90 -1.06
N ALA A 74 -4.79 1.72 -1.86
CA ALA A 74 -4.42 3.13 -2.07
C ALA A 74 -4.36 3.93 -0.76
N LYS A 75 -5.33 3.73 0.16
CA LYS A 75 -5.33 4.38 1.48
C LYS A 75 -4.18 3.91 2.35
N LEU A 76 -3.87 2.61 2.35
CA LEU A 76 -2.76 2.03 3.11
C LEU A 76 -1.40 2.53 2.61
N LEU A 77 -1.22 2.60 1.29
CA LEU A 77 0.00 3.13 0.67
C LEU A 77 0.16 4.62 0.96
N TYR A 78 -0.92 5.41 0.90
CA TYR A 78 -0.89 6.82 1.25
C TYR A 78 -0.53 7.04 2.74
N ALA A 79 -1.16 6.31 3.66
CA ALA A 79 -0.83 6.38 5.08
C ALA A 79 0.64 6.02 5.35
N THR A 80 1.15 5.02 4.63
CA THR A 80 2.56 4.63 4.67
C THR A 80 3.47 5.75 4.19
N GLN A 81 3.14 6.41 3.07
CA GLN A 81 3.90 7.54 2.53
C GLN A 81 3.98 8.69 3.55
N ILE A 82 2.87 9.04 4.21
CA ILE A 82 2.85 10.07 5.25
C ILE A 82 3.72 9.67 6.45
N ALA A 83 3.67 8.40 6.88
CA ALA A 83 4.48 7.89 7.99
C ALA A 83 6.00 7.91 7.67
N VAL A 84 6.39 7.60 6.42
CA VAL A 84 7.79 7.73 5.98
C VAL A 84 8.22 9.19 5.98
N GLY A 85 7.37 10.08 5.47
CA GLY A 85 7.63 11.53 5.45
C GLY A 85 7.83 12.10 6.84
N SER A 86 6.95 11.78 7.79
CA SER A 86 7.06 12.26 9.17
C SER A 86 8.32 11.75 9.87
N ARG A 87 8.73 10.50 9.61
CA ARG A 87 9.97 9.93 10.17
C ARG A 87 11.21 10.70 9.73
N ARG A 88 11.28 11.11 8.46
CA ARG A 88 12.41 11.91 7.94
C ARG A 88 12.49 13.28 8.61
N THR A 89 11.36 13.95 8.78
CA THR A 89 11.32 15.25 9.46
C THR A 89 11.74 15.13 10.92
N ALA A 90 11.25 14.11 11.63
CA ALA A 90 11.64 13.86 13.02
C ALA A 90 13.16 13.62 13.16
N GLN A 91 13.75 12.83 12.26
CA GLN A 91 15.20 12.58 12.24
C GLN A 91 16.02 13.85 11.98
N GLN A 92 15.55 14.75 11.10
CA GLN A 92 16.22 16.03 10.85
C GLN A 92 16.19 16.93 12.08
N GLN A 93 15.06 16.99 12.79
CA GLN A 93 14.94 17.77 14.02
C GLN A 93 15.86 17.24 15.11
N SER A 94 15.94 15.92 15.30
CA SER A 94 16.85 15.31 16.28
C SER A 94 18.32 15.65 16.01
N LYS A 95 18.71 15.76 14.73
CA LYS A 95 20.08 16.13 14.34
C LYS A 95 20.37 17.61 14.59
N ALA A 96 19.39 18.50 14.38
CA ALA A 96 19.54 19.93 14.67
C ALA A 96 19.62 20.23 16.18
N GLN A 97 19.00 19.39 17.00
CA GLN A 97 18.99 19.51 18.47
C GLN A 97 20.18 18.85 19.15
N GLN A 98 21.03 18.13 18.41
CA GLN A 98 22.26 17.61 18.98
C GLN A 98 23.13 18.83 19.35
N PRO A 99 23.41 19.06 20.66
CA PRO A 99 24.16 20.21 21.10
C PRO A 99 25.47 20.23 20.32
N GLN A 100 25.67 21.30 19.54
CA GLN A 100 26.95 21.55 18.89
C GLN A 100 28.03 21.31 19.96
N PRO A 101 29.02 20.43 19.70
CA PRO A 101 30.10 20.20 20.66
C PRO A 101 30.68 21.58 20.97
N VAL A 102 30.52 22.01 22.22
CA VAL A 102 30.93 23.32 22.69
C VAL A 102 32.38 23.49 22.21
N PRO A 103 32.66 24.45 21.30
CA PRO A 103 34.03 24.63 20.85
C PRO A 103 34.83 24.99 22.09
N THR A 104 35.77 24.13 22.44
CA THR A 104 36.69 24.35 23.56
C THR A 104 37.31 25.73 23.36
N PRO A 105 37.05 26.71 24.26
CA PRO A 105 37.52 28.06 24.07
C PRO A 105 39.02 28.08 24.32
N LEU A 106 39.82 28.18 23.26
CA LEU A 106 41.21 28.60 23.38
C LEU A 106 41.44 29.85 22.53
N GLY A 107 41.19 31.00 23.17
CA GLY A 107 41.92 32.23 22.90
C GLY A 107 41.45 33.10 21.73
N THR A 108 41.05 34.33 22.13
CA THR A 108 41.48 35.60 21.49
C THR A 108 40.62 36.17 20.34
N LYS A 109 39.68 37.03 20.77
CA LYS A 109 39.55 38.46 20.40
C LYS A 109 39.17 38.83 18.95
N GLY A 110 37.90 39.25 18.83
CA GLY A 110 37.50 40.45 18.08
C GLY A 110 37.11 40.27 16.61
N ALA A 111 35.81 40.26 16.33
CA ALA A 111 35.19 41.11 15.31
C ALA A 111 33.67 40.91 15.34
N GLU A 112 33.00 42.03 15.53
CA GLU A 112 31.57 42.25 15.56
C GLU A 112 31.02 42.26 14.12
N GLY A 113 29.86 41.62 13.87
CA GLY A 113 29.10 41.93 12.67
C GLY A 113 28.15 40.83 12.15
N ALA A 114 26.90 41.26 11.97
CA ALA A 114 25.87 40.76 11.04
C ALA A 114 24.86 39.73 11.58
N VAL A 115 23.76 40.29 12.08
CA VAL A 115 22.46 39.65 12.34
C VAL A 115 21.82 39.23 11.01
N ALA A 116 21.55 37.93 10.85
CA ALA A 116 20.75 37.40 9.74
C ALA A 116 19.30 37.12 10.21
N PRO A 117 18.27 37.43 9.39
CA PRO A 117 16.87 37.33 9.78
C PRO A 117 16.31 35.89 9.79
N PRO A 118 15.25 35.63 10.57
CA PRO A 118 14.64 34.31 10.72
C PRO A 118 13.85 33.88 9.46
N GLN A 119 14.06 32.65 9.02
CA GLN A 119 13.30 32.05 7.92
C GLN A 119 11.92 31.59 8.40
N VAL A 120 10.89 32.07 7.71
CA VAL A 120 9.47 31.78 7.98
C VAL A 120 9.16 30.36 7.51
N ALA A 121 8.73 29.51 8.43
CA ALA A 121 8.29 28.14 8.15
C ALA A 121 7.07 28.16 7.22
N GLN A 122 7.19 27.52 6.05
CA GLN A 122 6.08 27.37 5.12
C GLN A 122 5.09 26.32 5.65
N VAL A 123 3.84 26.75 5.82
CA VAL A 123 2.71 25.90 6.20
C VAL A 123 2.27 25.09 4.97
N PRO A 124 2.22 23.75 5.03
CA PRO A 124 1.75 22.95 3.91
C PRO A 124 0.24 23.16 3.69
N THR A 125 -0.12 23.52 2.46
CA THR A 125 -1.50 23.74 2.01
C THR A 125 -2.33 22.44 2.12
N PRO A 126 -3.51 22.46 2.75
CA PRO A 126 -4.37 21.30 2.85
C PRO A 126 -4.96 20.90 1.48
N LEU A 127 -4.92 19.61 1.17
CA LEU A 127 -5.53 19.02 -0.03
C LEU A 127 -7.07 19.05 0.05
N PRO A 128 -7.76 19.25 -1.09
CA PRO A 128 -9.21 19.31 -1.15
C PRO A 128 -9.87 17.94 -0.87
N PRO A 129 -11.09 17.93 -0.32
CA PRO A 129 -11.82 16.70 -0.01
C PRO A 129 -12.21 15.94 -1.28
N GLY A 130 -11.67 14.73 -1.43
CA GLY A 130 -12.00 13.80 -2.52
C GLY A 130 -13.47 13.37 -2.48
N LYS A 131 -14.15 13.53 -3.63
CA LYS A 131 -15.54 13.12 -3.86
C LYS A 131 -15.72 11.62 -3.57
N LYS A 132 -16.68 11.28 -2.71
CA LYS A 132 -17.13 9.90 -2.43
C LYS A 132 -17.71 9.27 -3.71
N GLY A 133 -16.97 8.36 -4.32
CA GLY A 133 -17.45 7.50 -5.41
C GLY A 133 -18.19 6.29 -4.86
N ALA A 134 -19.35 6.02 -5.43
CA ALA A 134 -20.28 4.96 -5.07
C ALA A 134 -19.66 3.54 -5.12
N ALA A 135 -20.07 2.71 -4.16
CA ALA A 135 -19.76 1.29 -4.08
C ALA A 135 -20.39 0.54 -5.27
N GLY A 136 -19.56 0.09 -6.20
CA GLY A 136 -19.92 -0.89 -7.21
C GLY A 136 -19.58 -2.28 -6.72
N ALA A 137 -20.56 -3.19 -6.75
CA ALA A 137 -20.37 -4.61 -6.48
C ALA A 137 -19.36 -5.20 -7.48
N VAL A 138 -18.32 -5.86 -6.96
CA VAL A 138 -17.23 -6.43 -7.76
C VAL A 138 -17.48 -7.93 -7.93
N ALA A 139 -17.53 -8.36 -9.19
CA ALA A 139 -17.54 -9.76 -9.62
C ALA A 139 -16.22 -10.46 -9.25
N PRO A 140 -16.20 -11.79 -9.06
CA PRO A 140 -14.99 -12.51 -8.65
C PRO A 140 -13.88 -12.41 -9.71
N PRO A 141 -12.60 -12.25 -9.29
CA PRO A 141 -11.50 -12.07 -10.21
C PRO A 141 -11.04 -13.40 -10.84
N GLN A 142 -10.75 -13.33 -12.14
CA GLN A 142 -10.10 -14.40 -12.88
C GLN A 142 -8.57 -14.21 -12.84
N VAL A 143 -7.89 -15.24 -12.34
CA VAL A 143 -6.50 -15.67 -12.62
C VAL A 143 -5.53 -14.54 -13.04
N ALA A 144 -4.76 -14.06 -12.07
CA ALA A 144 -3.70 -13.07 -12.22
C ALA A 144 -2.71 -13.42 -13.35
N ASN A 145 -2.53 -12.47 -14.27
CA ASN A 145 -1.61 -12.55 -15.41
C ASN A 145 -0.16 -12.30 -14.94
N ASP A 146 0.82 -13.12 -15.34
CA ASP A 146 2.26 -12.96 -15.01
C ASP A 146 2.83 -11.56 -15.30
N LYS A 147 2.23 -10.85 -16.25
CA LYS A 147 2.60 -9.48 -16.62
C LYS A 147 2.33 -8.46 -15.51
N GLU A 148 1.33 -8.70 -14.67
CA GLU A 148 0.97 -7.82 -13.56
C GLU A 148 1.97 -7.96 -12.40
N LYS A 149 2.43 -9.19 -12.11
CA LYS A 149 3.48 -9.44 -11.12
C LYS A 149 4.77 -8.69 -11.44
N ALA A 150 5.21 -8.73 -12.70
CA ALA A 150 6.42 -8.01 -13.13
C ALA A 150 6.28 -6.48 -12.97
N HIS A 151 5.08 -5.94 -13.17
CA HIS A 151 4.81 -4.51 -13.01
C HIS A 151 4.82 -4.09 -11.54
N VAL A 152 4.16 -4.86 -10.66
CA VAL A 152 4.16 -4.58 -9.21
C VAL A 152 5.57 -4.67 -8.62
N GLN A 153 6.37 -5.66 -9.06
CA GLN A 153 7.77 -5.80 -8.66
C GLN A 153 8.60 -4.58 -9.06
N ALA A 154 8.47 -4.11 -10.31
CA ALA A 154 9.17 -2.93 -10.80
C ALA A 154 8.75 -1.65 -10.07
N MET A 155 7.47 -1.53 -9.70
CA MET A 155 6.96 -0.39 -8.94
C MET A 155 7.50 -0.39 -7.50
N LEU A 156 7.61 -1.56 -6.87
CA LEU A 156 8.19 -1.68 -5.52
C LEU A 156 9.68 -1.31 -5.49
N GLU A 157 10.46 -1.77 -6.48
CA GLU A 157 11.87 -1.41 -6.67
C GLU A 157 12.05 0.11 -6.83
N GLN A 158 11.18 0.79 -7.59
CA GLN A 158 11.24 2.25 -7.72
C GLN A 158 10.96 2.97 -6.40
N ILE A 159 9.97 2.52 -5.63
CA ILE A 159 9.63 3.11 -4.33
C ILE A 159 10.78 2.93 -3.34
N LEU A 160 11.38 1.74 -3.28
CA LEU A 160 12.48 1.43 -2.37
C LEU A 160 13.80 2.13 -2.76
N SER A 161 14.04 2.32 -4.05
CA SER A 161 15.22 3.04 -4.56
C SER A 161 15.22 4.53 -4.19
N GLY A 162 14.10 5.08 -3.69
CA GLY A 162 13.98 6.49 -3.37
C GLY A 162 14.08 7.39 -4.61
N LYS A 163 14.02 6.78 -5.80
CA LYS A 163 14.03 7.47 -7.08
C LYS A 163 12.68 8.14 -7.19
N THR A 164 12.67 9.48 -7.08
CA THR A 164 11.48 10.30 -7.27
C THR A 164 10.81 9.85 -8.56
N ILE A 165 9.64 9.24 -8.44
CA ILE A 165 8.83 8.84 -9.59
C ILE A 165 8.62 10.13 -10.38
N PRO A 166 9.14 10.26 -11.62
CA PRO A 166 8.76 11.40 -12.44
C PRO A 166 7.25 11.36 -12.51
N GLU A 167 6.61 12.47 -12.17
CA GLU A 167 5.17 12.67 -12.23
C GLU A 167 4.70 12.28 -13.64
N ALA A 168 4.35 11.00 -13.81
CA ALA A 168 3.91 10.48 -15.08
C ALA A 168 2.51 11.06 -15.27
N PRO A 169 2.24 11.74 -16.39
CA PRO A 169 0.90 12.25 -16.66
C PRO A 169 -0.05 11.08 -16.53
N LEU A 170 -1.06 11.26 -15.66
CA LEU A 170 -2.15 10.32 -15.42
C LEU A 170 -2.82 9.97 -16.76
N ALA A 171 -2.26 8.99 -17.46
CA ALA A 171 -2.89 8.41 -18.63
C ALA A 171 -4.21 7.79 -18.16
N PRO A 172 -5.31 7.92 -18.91
CA PRO A 172 -6.60 7.39 -18.51
C PRO A 172 -6.59 5.86 -18.57
N TRP A 173 -6.28 5.21 -17.45
CA TRP A 173 -6.33 3.74 -17.27
C TRP A 173 -7.78 3.17 -17.23
N ARG A 174 -8.74 3.84 -17.85
CA ARG A 174 -10.05 3.25 -18.15
C ARG A 174 -10.14 2.94 -19.63
N LYS A 175 -9.58 1.80 -20.06
CA LYS A 175 -10.24 1.08 -21.16
C LYS A 175 -11.58 0.61 -20.60
N ALA A 176 -12.66 1.03 -21.26
CA ALA A 176 -14.01 0.61 -20.92
C ALA A 176 -14.08 -0.92 -20.84
N PRO A 177 -14.84 -1.48 -19.88
CA PRO A 177 -15.06 -2.92 -19.84
C PRO A 177 -15.65 -3.38 -21.19
N PRO A 178 -15.29 -4.58 -21.68
CA PRO A 178 -15.89 -5.13 -22.88
C PRO A 178 -17.41 -5.19 -22.70
N THR A 179 -18.14 -4.63 -23.65
CA THR A 179 -19.60 -4.70 -23.68
C THR A 179 -20.04 -6.16 -23.69
N PRO A 180 -21.01 -6.57 -22.85
CA PRO A 180 -21.48 -7.94 -22.83
C PRO A 180 -22.05 -8.31 -24.20
N SER A 181 -21.56 -9.41 -24.77
CA SER A 181 -22.10 -9.97 -26.02
C SER A 181 -23.58 -10.32 -25.85
N PRO A 182 -24.40 -10.12 -26.89
CA PRO A 182 -25.83 -10.43 -26.82
C PRO A 182 -26.03 -11.93 -26.56
N LEU A 183 -26.80 -12.25 -25.52
CA LEU A 183 -27.28 -13.60 -25.23
C LEU A 183 -27.94 -14.20 -26.48
N THR A 184 -27.33 -15.22 -27.04
CA THR A 184 -27.99 -16.17 -27.94
C THR A 184 -29.07 -16.89 -27.13
N LYS A 185 -30.33 -16.55 -27.38
CA LYS A 185 -31.50 -17.31 -26.95
C LYS A 185 -31.42 -18.73 -27.54
N SER A 186 -30.93 -19.70 -26.76
CA SER A 186 -31.15 -21.11 -27.06
C SER A 186 -32.60 -21.45 -26.73
N GLY A 187 -33.32 -21.92 -27.74
CA GLY A 187 -34.73 -22.31 -27.64
C GLY A 187 -34.89 -23.48 -26.67
N PHE A 188 -35.67 -23.26 -25.62
CA PHE A 188 -36.23 -24.31 -24.79
C PHE A 188 -37.45 -24.88 -25.52
N ALA A 189 -37.29 -26.04 -26.15
CA ALA A 189 -38.41 -26.83 -26.66
C ALA A 189 -39.05 -27.59 -25.49
N LEU A 190 -40.33 -27.31 -25.23
CA LEU A 190 -41.15 -28.06 -24.28
C LEU A 190 -41.58 -29.40 -24.92
N PRO A 191 -41.48 -30.54 -24.21
CA PRO A 191 -42.09 -31.78 -24.65
C PRO A 191 -43.61 -31.73 -24.39
N THR A 192 -44.40 -31.87 -25.45
CA THR A 192 -45.83 -32.19 -25.38
C THR A 192 -45.98 -33.68 -25.04
N ALA A 193 -46.55 -33.98 -23.88
CA ALA A 193 -47.00 -35.32 -23.53
C ALA A 193 -48.38 -35.59 -24.14
N SER A 194 -48.53 -36.77 -24.76
CA SER A 194 -49.79 -37.37 -25.22
C SER A 194 -50.54 -38.08 -24.09
#